data_AF-A0A259DM88-F1
#
_entry.id   AF-A0A259DM88-F1
#
_cell.length_a   1.000
_cell.length_b   1.000
_cell.length_c   1.000
_cell.angle_alpha   90.00
_cell.angle_beta   90.00
_cell.angle_gamma   90.00
#
_symmetry.space_group_name_H-M   'P 1'
#
loop_
_entity.id
_entity.type
_entity.pdbx_description
1 polymer ?
#
loop_
_entity_poly.entity_id
_entity_poly.type
_entity_poly.pdbx_seq_one_letter_code
_entity_poly.pdbx_strand_id
1 'polypeptide(L)'
;MPLIYSIGDNEWTDCHRVLAGAYDPLERLQAVRSLYFSNNESQGQRPIRLNRQSDVMPKFSTYVENAYWIKNNFLFVNLHIPGSNNNLDRNEESKQEYLQRNQANLAWIDHAFQLLEYQKLSGIVLAYQADMFYSPKQANDLSSGYRDTLISITKHSEKSGKPVLLIHGDTHRLKIDQPLLTIDQKYVLENVMRLQVMGADQVQAVEIKVDPKSEQPFSFKPLILRSNRPYIK
;
A
#
# COMPACT_ATOMS: atom_id res chain seq x y z
N MET A 1 -5.82 -19.85 3.77
CA MET A 1 -5.50 -18.83 2.75
C MET A 1 -4.28 -18.07 3.24
N PRO A 2 -3.34 -17.65 2.37
CA PRO A 2 -2.27 -16.75 2.79
C PRO A 2 -2.86 -15.41 3.25
N LEU A 3 -2.20 -14.77 4.21
CA LEU A 3 -2.47 -13.42 4.68
C LEU A 3 -1.21 -12.59 4.50
N ILE A 4 -1.34 -11.47 3.80
CA ILE A 4 -0.27 -10.49 3.63
C ILE A 4 -0.68 -9.27 4.44
N TYR A 5 0.24 -8.80 5.29
CA TYR A 5 0.00 -7.70 6.21
C TYR A 5 0.72 -6.43 5.73
N SER A 6 -0.04 -5.34 5.59
CA SER A 6 0.48 -4.00 5.32
C SER A 6 0.45 -3.20 6.62
N ILE A 7 1.60 -2.67 7.06
CA ILE A 7 1.70 -1.88 8.28
C ILE A 7 0.98 -0.53 8.07
N GLY A 8 0.14 -0.14 9.02
CA GLY A 8 -0.55 1.16 9.06
C GLY A 8 0.09 2.14 10.05
N ASP A 9 -0.52 3.31 10.14
CA ASP A 9 -0.12 4.34 11.10
C ASP A 9 -0.48 3.98 12.55
N ASN A 10 -1.63 3.34 12.77
CA ASN A 10 -2.10 2.98 14.10
C ASN A 10 -1.17 2.01 14.86
N GLU A 11 -0.36 1.21 14.16
CA GLU A 11 0.58 0.29 14.79
C GLU A 11 1.86 0.96 15.31
N TRP A 12 2.23 2.13 14.80
CA TRP A 12 3.51 2.76 15.19
C TRP A 12 3.58 4.27 15.05
N THR A 13 3.13 4.90 13.96
CA THR A 13 3.27 6.37 13.85
C THR A 13 2.35 7.09 14.82
N ASP A 14 1.14 6.58 15.07
CA ASP A 14 0.16 7.19 15.98
C ASP A 14 0.37 6.84 17.46
N CYS A 15 1.26 5.89 17.77
CA CYS A 15 1.42 5.38 19.14
C CYS A 15 1.95 6.43 20.13
N HIS A 16 2.54 7.52 19.63
CA HIS A 16 3.02 8.64 20.45
C HIS A 16 1.88 9.43 21.11
N ARG A 17 0.64 9.28 20.62
CA ARG A 17 -0.53 9.97 21.21
C ARG A 17 -0.74 9.46 22.64
N VAL A 18 -1.09 10.34 23.57
CA VAL A 18 -1.33 9.97 24.98
C VAL A 18 -2.38 8.86 25.10
N LEU A 19 -3.47 8.95 24.33
CA LEU A 19 -4.53 7.94 24.32
C LEU A 19 -4.10 6.59 23.70
N ALA A 20 -2.97 6.57 22.97
CA ALA A 20 -2.37 5.36 22.39
C ALA A 20 -1.21 4.81 23.26
N GLY A 21 -0.97 5.39 24.44
CA GLY A 21 0.05 4.94 25.39
C GLY A 21 1.37 5.72 25.37
N ALA A 22 1.46 6.78 24.56
CA ALA A 22 2.65 7.64 24.46
C ALA A 22 3.97 6.87 24.20
N TYR A 23 3.89 5.82 23.38
CA TYR A 23 5.04 5.00 23.01
C TYR A 23 5.95 5.71 22.01
N ASP A 24 7.20 5.25 21.93
CA ASP A 24 8.14 5.64 20.89
C ASP A 24 7.78 4.96 19.55
N PRO A 25 7.46 5.72 18.49
CA PRO A 25 7.13 5.16 17.18
C PRO A 25 8.21 4.24 16.60
N LEU A 26 9.49 4.56 16.75
CA LEU A 26 10.56 3.76 16.13
C LEU A 26 10.77 2.43 16.85
N GLU A 27 10.62 2.43 18.18
CA GLU A 27 10.56 1.20 18.98
C GLU A 27 9.39 0.32 18.54
N ARG A 28 8.20 0.91 18.38
CA ARG A 28 7.01 0.18 17.89
C ARG A 28 7.20 -0.37 16.48
N LEU A 29 7.75 0.40 15.56
CA LEU A 29 8.03 -0.07 14.21
C LEU A 29 8.99 -1.26 14.21
N GLN A 30 10.04 -1.20 15.03
CA GLN A 30 11.00 -2.29 15.16
C GLN A 30 10.35 -3.55 15.76
N ALA A 31 9.46 -3.39 16.74
CA ALA A 31 8.70 -4.50 17.31
C ALA A 31 7.76 -5.14 16.27
N VAL A 32 7.03 -4.33 15.49
CA VAL A 32 6.15 -4.81 14.41
C VAL A 32 6.93 -5.62 13.38
N ARG A 33 8.08 -5.11 12.90
CA ARG A 33 8.97 -5.82 11.98
C ARG A 33 9.43 -7.17 12.56
N SER A 34 9.85 -7.17 13.82
CA SER A 34 10.38 -8.36 14.48
C SER A 34 9.31 -9.45 14.70
N LEU A 35 8.08 -9.06 15.02
CA LEU A 35 6.98 -9.99 15.30
C LEU A 35 6.35 -10.57 14.03
N TYR A 36 6.12 -9.72 13.02
CA TYR A 36 5.28 -10.09 11.87
C TYR A 36 6.05 -10.33 10.57
N PHE A 37 7.34 -9.96 10.52
CA PHE A 37 8.17 -10.01 9.30
C PHE A 37 9.53 -10.67 9.55
N SER A 38 9.59 -11.61 10.49
CA SER A 38 10.80 -12.33 10.88
C SER A 38 11.37 -13.25 9.79
N ASN A 39 10.55 -13.64 8.81
CA ASN A 39 10.96 -14.46 7.66
C ASN A 39 10.31 -13.94 6.36
N ASN A 40 10.47 -14.69 5.27
CA ASN A 40 9.94 -14.36 3.94
C ASN A 40 8.68 -15.17 3.57
N GLU A 41 7.96 -15.71 4.55
CA GLU A 41 6.67 -16.35 4.35
C GLU A 41 5.54 -15.39 4.72
N SER A 42 4.43 -15.46 3.99
CA SER A 42 3.20 -14.78 4.39
C SER A 42 2.57 -15.45 5.62
N GLN A 43 1.60 -14.79 6.24
CA GLN A 43 0.89 -15.32 7.40
C GLN A 43 -0.31 -16.21 7.00
N GLY A 44 -1.03 -16.72 8.01
CA GLY A 44 -2.26 -17.49 7.83
C GLY A 44 -2.03 -18.98 7.63
N GLN A 45 -3.13 -19.74 7.47
CA GLN A 45 -3.10 -21.22 7.48
C GLN A 45 -2.40 -21.88 6.29
N ARG A 46 -2.15 -21.13 5.21
CA ARG A 46 -1.49 -21.62 3.97
C ARG A 46 -0.54 -20.54 3.48
N PRO A 47 0.63 -20.38 4.12
CA PRO A 47 1.58 -19.34 3.78
C PRO A 47 2.13 -19.54 2.36
N ILE A 48 2.56 -18.45 1.75
CA ILE A 48 3.30 -18.45 0.49
C ILE A 48 4.64 -17.75 0.70
N ARG A 49 5.64 -18.15 -0.09
CA ARG A 49 6.91 -17.44 -0.11
C ARG A 49 6.75 -16.08 -0.77
N LEU A 50 7.34 -15.07 -0.16
CA LEU A 50 7.37 -13.68 -0.60
C LEU A 50 8.80 -13.29 -1.00
N ASN A 51 8.94 -12.41 -1.98
CA ASN A 51 10.22 -11.76 -2.30
C ASN A 51 10.27 -10.42 -1.58
N ARG A 52 11.06 -10.32 -0.51
CA ARG A 52 11.14 -9.10 0.30
C ARG A 52 12.11 -8.09 -0.30
N GLN A 53 11.82 -6.81 -0.13
CA GLN A 53 12.74 -5.74 -0.55
C GLN A 53 14.12 -5.91 0.09
N SER A 54 14.16 -6.26 1.39
CA SER A 54 15.40 -6.51 2.12
C SER A 54 16.31 -7.56 1.47
N ASP A 55 15.71 -8.56 0.83
CA ASP A 55 16.41 -9.70 0.25
C ASP A 55 16.83 -9.40 -1.20
N VAL A 56 16.03 -8.62 -1.92
CA VAL A 56 16.25 -8.27 -3.33
C VAL A 56 17.18 -7.05 -3.48
N MET A 57 17.17 -6.14 -2.51
CA MET A 57 17.88 -4.86 -2.58
C MET A 57 18.75 -4.67 -1.32
N PRO A 58 20.03 -5.10 -1.31
CA PRO A 58 20.89 -5.03 -0.11
C PRO A 58 21.01 -3.64 0.51
N LYS A 59 20.94 -2.57 -0.31
CA LYS A 59 20.90 -1.17 0.15
C LYS A 59 19.70 -0.85 1.06
N PHE A 60 18.61 -1.60 0.93
CA PHE A 60 17.35 -1.44 1.63
C PHE A 60 17.04 -2.65 2.54
N SER A 61 18.09 -3.25 3.13
CA SER A 61 17.98 -4.44 4.00
C SER A 61 17.10 -4.26 5.25
N THR A 62 16.86 -3.02 5.70
CA THR A 62 15.97 -2.69 6.82
C THR A 62 14.48 -2.92 6.52
N TYR A 63 14.08 -2.90 5.24
CA TYR A 63 12.67 -2.88 4.82
C TYR A 63 12.18 -4.30 4.52
N VAL A 64 11.91 -5.05 5.60
CA VAL A 64 11.49 -6.47 5.56
C VAL A 64 9.99 -6.64 5.28
N GLU A 65 9.21 -5.58 5.51
CA GLU A 65 7.75 -5.56 5.34
C GLU A 65 7.29 -5.35 3.89
N ASN A 66 8.14 -4.74 3.07
CA ASN A 66 7.92 -4.56 1.65
C ASN A 66 8.20 -5.87 0.93
N ALA A 67 7.24 -6.34 0.13
CA ALA A 67 7.36 -7.62 -0.54
C ALA A 67 6.56 -7.67 -1.84
N TYR A 68 6.92 -8.59 -2.73
CA TYR A 68 6.10 -8.94 -3.88
C TYR A 68 5.95 -10.46 -4.04
N TRP A 69 4.90 -10.85 -4.75
CA TRP A 69 4.73 -12.20 -5.28
C TRP A 69 3.98 -12.13 -6.61
N ILE A 70 4.15 -13.17 -7.42
CA ILE A 70 3.45 -13.30 -8.70
C ILE A 70 2.44 -14.43 -8.58
N LYS A 71 1.20 -14.17 -9.02
CA LYS A 71 0.14 -15.19 -9.04
C LYS A 71 -0.74 -14.97 -10.26
N ASN A 72 -1.00 -16.04 -11.01
CA ASN A 72 -1.89 -16.00 -12.19
C ASN A 72 -1.54 -14.86 -13.17
N ASN A 73 -0.25 -14.69 -13.47
CA ASN A 73 0.28 -13.62 -14.34
C ASN A 73 0.05 -12.18 -13.86
N PHE A 74 -0.28 -11.98 -12.58
CA PHE A 74 -0.33 -10.66 -11.94
C PHE A 74 0.77 -10.51 -10.91
N LEU A 75 1.36 -9.31 -10.85
CA LEU A 75 2.28 -8.91 -9.81
C LEU A 75 1.50 -8.30 -8.65
N PHE A 76 1.75 -8.76 -7.43
CA PHE A 76 1.21 -8.18 -6.22
C PHE A 76 2.36 -7.61 -5.41
N VAL A 77 2.23 -6.36 -4.96
CA VAL A 77 3.28 -5.62 -4.25
C VAL A 77 2.69 -5.00 -3.00
N ASN A 78 3.33 -5.28 -1.87
CA ASN A 78 3.06 -4.65 -0.60
C ASN A 78 4.04 -3.47 -0.41
N LEU A 79 3.52 -2.32 -0.01
CA LEU A 79 4.25 -1.08 0.21
C LEU A 79 3.96 -0.55 1.62
N HIS A 80 5.00 -0.19 2.36
CA HIS A 80 4.87 0.42 3.67
C HIS A 80 4.73 1.94 3.53
N ILE A 81 3.50 2.36 3.25
CA ILE A 81 3.08 3.77 3.17
C ILE A 81 1.94 3.95 4.19
N PRO A 82 2.23 4.34 5.44
CA PRO A 82 1.24 4.61 6.46
C PRO A 82 0.64 6.01 6.32
N GLY A 83 -0.50 6.21 6.97
CA GLY A 83 -1.20 7.47 7.14
C GLY A 83 -0.41 8.48 7.97
N SER A 84 -1.09 9.52 8.45
CA SER A 84 -0.46 10.60 9.23
C SER A 84 0.73 11.27 8.49
N ASN A 85 0.44 11.70 7.26
CA ASN A 85 1.38 12.29 6.29
C ASN A 85 2.68 11.47 6.11
N ASN A 86 2.55 10.15 6.04
CA ASN A 86 3.68 9.25 5.85
C ASN A 86 4.79 9.40 6.91
N ASN A 87 4.43 9.85 8.12
CA ASN A 87 5.35 10.17 9.21
C ASN A 87 6.26 11.40 8.96
N LEU A 88 5.95 12.29 8.02
CA LEU A 88 6.82 13.42 7.68
C LEU A 88 6.74 14.62 8.65
N ASP A 89 5.62 14.83 9.36
CA ASP A 89 5.35 16.14 9.98
C ASP A 89 5.63 16.25 11.49
N ARG A 90 5.95 15.15 12.18
CA ARG A 90 5.94 15.13 13.65
C ARG A 90 7.15 15.84 14.26
N ASN A 91 8.36 15.41 13.90
CA ASN A 91 9.62 15.94 14.42
C ASN A 91 10.79 15.51 13.52
N GLU A 92 12.01 15.94 13.83
CA GLU A 92 13.18 15.61 13.01
C GLU A 92 13.46 14.11 12.91
N GLU A 93 13.24 13.34 13.98
CA GLU A 93 13.38 11.88 13.95
C GLU A 93 12.39 11.23 12.97
N SER A 94 11.13 11.65 12.99
CA SER A 94 10.11 11.12 12.08
C SER A 94 10.38 11.50 10.63
N LYS A 95 10.90 12.72 10.38
CA LYS A 95 11.37 13.13 9.05
C LYS A 95 12.51 12.26 8.54
N GLN A 96 13.51 11.96 9.38
CA GLN A 96 14.63 11.11 8.99
C GLN A 96 14.18 9.69 8.65
N GLU A 97 13.27 9.12 9.46
CA GLU A 97 12.63 7.83 9.17
C GLU A 97 11.91 7.87 7.81
N TYR A 98 11.05 8.88 7.60
CA TYR A 98 10.29 9.04 6.37
C TYR A 98 11.21 9.13 5.15
N LEU A 99 12.27 9.95 5.20
CA LEU A 99 13.16 10.17 4.06
C LEU A 99 13.81 8.86 3.61
N GLN A 100 14.27 8.05 4.56
CA GLN A 100 14.89 6.76 4.26
C GLN A 100 13.86 5.75 3.74
N ARG A 101 12.69 5.64 4.40
CA ARG A 101 11.64 4.70 3.99
C ARG A 101 11.01 5.05 2.66
N ASN A 102 10.75 6.33 2.41
CA ASN A 102 10.23 6.80 1.14
C ASN A 102 11.22 6.53 0.01
N GLN A 103 12.53 6.73 0.22
CA GLN A 103 13.55 6.35 -0.76
C GLN A 103 13.50 4.85 -1.07
N ALA A 104 13.32 4.00 -0.05
CA ALA A 104 13.16 2.56 -0.25
C ALA A 104 11.89 2.23 -1.03
N ASN A 105 10.74 2.81 -0.67
CA ASN A 105 9.47 2.58 -1.38
C ASN A 105 9.54 3.03 -2.85
N LEU A 106 10.13 4.18 -3.15
CA LEU A 106 10.29 4.66 -4.52
C LEU A 106 11.12 3.69 -5.36
N ALA A 107 12.22 3.17 -4.80
CA ALA A 107 13.06 2.19 -5.47
C ALA A 107 12.36 0.82 -5.61
N TRP A 108 11.48 0.47 -4.66
CA TRP A 108 10.65 -0.74 -4.75
C TRP A 108 9.57 -0.65 -5.81
N ILE A 109 8.93 0.51 -5.96
CA ILE A 109 7.97 0.80 -7.02
C ILE A 109 8.65 0.70 -8.39
N ASP A 110 9.81 1.34 -8.56
CA ASP A 110 10.58 1.25 -9.81
C ASP A 110 10.94 -0.21 -10.14
N HIS A 111 11.47 -0.96 -9.16
CA HIS A 111 11.77 -2.38 -9.32
C HIS A 111 10.53 -3.21 -9.73
N ALA A 112 9.38 -2.99 -9.07
CA ALA A 112 8.16 -3.72 -9.38
C ALA A 112 7.66 -3.47 -10.81
N PHE A 113 7.72 -2.23 -11.30
CA PHE A 113 7.34 -1.93 -12.67
C PHE A 113 8.36 -2.43 -13.70
N GLN A 114 9.65 -2.45 -13.37
CA GLN A 114 10.65 -3.14 -14.22
C GLN A 114 10.36 -4.64 -14.30
N LEU A 115 9.97 -5.26 -13.19
CA LEU A 115 9.61 -6.68 -13.12
C LEU A 115 8.34 -6.99 -13.94
N LEU A 116 7.32 -6.13 -13.84
CA LEU A 116 6.07 -6.19 -14.61
C LEU A 116 6.36 -6.26 -16.12
N GLU A 117 7.24 -5.39 -16.62
CA GLU A 117 7.63 -5.35 -18.04
C GLU A 117 8.52 -6.54 -18.41
N TYR A 118 9.57 -6.81 -17.61
CA TYR A 118 10.55 -7.86 -17.90
C TYR A 118 9.90 -9.26 -17.97
N GLN A 119 9.00 -9.57 -17.03
CA GLN A 119 8.28 -10.84 -17.01
C GLN A 119 7.01 -10.84 -17.87
N LYS A 120 6.69 -9.73 -18.54
CA LYS A 120 5.51 -9.57 -19.41
C LYS A 120 4.21 -9.92 -18.69
N LEU A 121 4.08 -9.48 -17.44
CA LEU A 121 2.90 -9.76 -16.63
C LEU A 121 1.69 -8.96 -17.15
N SER A 122 0.50 -9.46 -16.85
CA SER A 122 -0.76 -8.87 -17.32
C SER A 122 -1.11 -7.57 -16.59
N GLY A 123 -0.65 -7.38 -15.35
CA GLY A 123 -0.96 -6.19 -14.55
C GLY A 123 -0.35 -6.28 -13.15
N ILE A 124 -0.59 -5.24 -12.36
CA ILE A 124 0.00 -5.06 -11.02
C ILE A 124 -1.04 -4.61 -10.00
N VAL A 125 -0.92 -5.11 -8.77
CA VAL A 125 -1.68 -4.68 -7.60
C VAL A 125 -0.70 -4.11 -6.58
N LEU A 126 -0.92 -2.87 -6.16
CA LEU A 126 -0.16 -2.19 -5.12
C LEU A 126 -1.04 -2.05 -3.87
N ALA A 127 -0.60 -2.60 -2.74
CA ALA A 127 -1.30 -2.54 -1.47
C ALA A 127 -0.49 -1.73 -0.43
N TYR A 128 -1.15 -0.80 0.26
CA TYR A 128 -0.59 0.05 1.30
C TYR A 128 -1.71 0.53 2.24
N GLN A 129 -1.41 1.25 3.32
CA GLN A 129 -2.46 1.69 4.26
C GLN A 129 -3.00 3.08 3.94
N ALA A 130 -2.15 4.08 3.70
CA ALA A 130 -2.55 5.50 3.63
C ALA A 130 -3.62 5.81 2.58
N ASP A 131 -4.53 6.75 2.88
CA ASP A 131 -5.28 7.45 1.84
C ASP A 131 -4.43 8.62 1.33
N MET A 132 -3.92 8.50 0.11
CA MET A 132 -3.13 9.56 -0.53
C MET A 132 -3.99 10.54 -1.36
N PHE A 133 -5.33 10.37 -1.35
CA PHE A 133 -6.25 11.02 -2.30
C PHE A 133 -7.32 11.88 -1.63
N TYR A 134 -7.22 12.16 -0.34
CA TYR A 134 -8.16 13.02 0.38
C TYR A 134 -8.10 14.50 -0.05
N SER A 135 -7.04 14.90 -0.76
CA SER A 135 -6.93 16.24 -1.35
C SER A 135 -6.02 16.23 -2.59
N PRO A 136 -6.34 16.99 -3.66
CA PRO A 136 -5.44 17.15 -4.81
C PRO A 136 -4.05 17.72 -4.46
N LYS A 137 -3.94 18.39 -3.30
CA LYS A 137 -2.65 18.92 -2.82
C LYS A 137 -1.63 17.81 -2.56
N GLN A 138 -2.07 16.59 -2.24
CA GLN A 138 -1.16 15.48 -1.93
C GLN A 138 -0.19 15.16 -3.07
N ALA A 139 -0.58 15.39 -4.32
CA ALA A 139 0.26 15.15 -5.50
C ALA A 139 1.21 16.31 -5.84
N ASN A 140 1.04 17.50 -5.26
CA ASN A 140 1.70 18.73 -5.71
C ASN A 140 2.46 19.48 -4.61
N ASP A 141 2.02 19.39 -3.36
CA ASP A 141 2.57 20.12 -2.23
C ASP A 141 3.89 19.49 -1.75
N LEU A 142 4.93 20.30 -1.54
CA LEU A 142 6.23 19.84 -1.04
C LEU A 142 6.18 19.33 0.40
N SER A 143 5.16 19.72 1.16
CA SER A 143 4.90 19.21 2.50
C SER A 143 4.21 17.85 2.51
N SER A 144 3.71 17.37 1.36
CA SER A 144 3.07 16.05 1.28
C SER A 144 4.12 14.93 1.29
N GLY A 145 4.05 14.07 2.30
CA GLY A 145 4.80 12.83 2.40
C GLY A 145 4.37 11.78 1.36
N TYR A 146 3.31 12.04 0.59
CA TYR A 146 2.82 11.14 -0.45
C TYR A 146 3.18 11.60 -1.86
N ARG A 147 3.64 12.84 -2.02
CA ARG A 147 3.85 13.47 -3.33
C ARG A 147 4.73 12.64 -4.26
N ASP A 148 5.91 12.25 -3.79
CA ASP A 148 6.87 11.53 -4.65
C ASP A 148 6.37 10.12 -4.99
N THR A 149 5.66 9.48 -4.06
CA THR A 149 5.04 8.17 -4.29
C THR A 149 3.94 8.27 -5.35
N LEU A 150 3.06 9.28 -5.25
CA LEU A 150 2.02 9.53 -6.25
C LEU A 150 2.63 9.81 -7.63
N ILE A 151 3.64 10.67 -7.72
CA ILE A 151 4.35 10.97 -8.98
C ILE A 151 4.96 9.70 -9.57
N SER A 152 5.61 8.89 -8.74
CA SER A 152 6.24 7.63 -9.16
C SER A 152 5.20 6.65 -9.71
N ILE A 153 4.13 6.37 -8.95
CA ILE A 153 3.05 5.46 -9.38
C ILE A 153 2.41 5.96 -10.68
N THR A 154 2.07 7.26 -10.79
CA THR A 154 1.48 7.84 -12.00
C THR A 154 2.39 7.63 -13.20
N LYS A 155 3.67 8.02 -13.10
CA LYS A 155 4.63 7.93 -14.21
C LYS A 155 4.83 6.50 -14.69
N HIS A 156 4.98 5.56 -13.75
CA HIS A 156 5.17 4.16 -14.08
C HIS A 156 3.91 3.52 -14.67
N SER A 157 2.74 3.85 -14.12
CA SER A 157 1.45 3.35 -14.60
C SER A 157 1.16 3.85 -16.02
N GLU A 158 1.36 5.15 -16.28
CA GLU A 158 1.19 5.75 -17.61
C GLU A 158 2.15 5.15 -18.63
N LYS A 159 3.43 4.98 -18.26
CA LYS A 159 4.42 4.37 -19.16
C LYS A 159 4.12 2.91 -19.51
N SER A 160 3.66 2.13 -18.53
CA SER A 160 3.40 0.69 -18.74
C SER A 160 2.14 0.45 -19.59
N GLY A 161 1.11 1.31 -19.43
CA GLY A 161 -0.22 1.08 -19.98
C GLY A 161 -0.91 -0.19 -19.45
N LYS A 162 -0.32 -0.88 -18.47
CA LYS A 162 -0.87 -2.11 -17.89
C LYS A 162 -1.97 -1.78 -16.86
N PRO A 163 -2.94 -2.66 -16.65
CA PRO A 163 -3.87 -2.55 -15.53
C PRO A 163 -3.15 -2.49 -14.18
N VAL A 164 -3.47 -1.47 -13.39
CA VAL A 164 -2.94 -1.19 -12.05
C VAL A 164 -4.11 -1.09 -11.08
N LEU A 165 -4.05 -1.82 -9.97
CA LEU A 165 -4.98 -1.65 -8.85
C LEU A 165 -4.24 -1.12 -7.61
N LEU A 166 -4.72 -0.01 -7.08
CA LEU A 166 -4.28 0.54 -5.80
C LEU A 166 -5.26 0.10 -4.70
N ILE A 167 -4.79 -0.65 -3.71
CA ILE A 167 -5.60 -1.07 -2.55
C ILE A 167 -5.10 -0.32 -1.32
N HIS A 168 -5.98 0.41 -0.65
CA HIS A 168 -5.64 1.10 0.58
C HIS A 168 -6.82 1.27 1.54
N GLY A 169 -6.53 1.82 2.73
CA GLY A 169 -7.49 2.08 3.80
C GLY A 169 -7.49 3.55 4.23
N ASP A 170 -7.38 3.78 5.54
CA ASP A 170 -7.23 5.07 6.22
C ASP A 170 -8.52 5.91 6.35
N THR A 171 -9.14 6.31 5.23
CA THR A 171 -10.40 7.10 5.26
C THR A 171 -11.65 6.26 5.59
N HIS A 172 -11.51 4.94 5.75
CA HIS A 172 -12.52 4.01 6.28
C HIS A 172 -13.85 3.89 5.52
N ARG A 173 -13.91 4.29 4.24
CA ARG A 173 -15.08 4.17 3.37
C ARG A 173 -14.77 3.30 2.16
N LEU A 174 -15.73 2.47 1.76
CA LEU A 174 -15.64 1.76 0.48
C LEU A 174 -15.65 2.78 -0.66
N LYS A 175 -14.59 2.81 -1.47
CA LYS A 175 -14.54 3.63 -2.69
C LYS A 175 -13.84 2.87 -3.81
N ILE A 176 -14.45 2.89 -4.99
CA ILE A 176 -13.89 2.32 -6.22
C ILE A 176 -13.98 3.40 -7.30
N ASP A 177 -12.84 3.91 -7.75
CA ASP A 177 -12.74 4.98 -8.74
C ASP A 177 -11.37 4.96 -9.44
N GLN A 178 -11.15 5.92 -10.35
CA GLN A 178 -9.86 6.15 -11.02
C GLN A 178 -9.30 7.48 -10.49
N PRO A 179 -8.38 7.46 -9.51
CA PRO A 179 -8.01 8.65 -8.75
C PRO A 179 -6.87 9.47 -9.38
N LEU A 180 -6.18 8.91 -10.38
CA LEU A 180 -4.99 9.50 -10.99
C LEU A 180 -5.33 10.17 -12.31
N LEU A 181 -4.63 11.26 -12.59
CA LEU A 181 -4.56 11.88 -13.91
C LEU A 181 -3.23 11.51 -14.58
N THR A 182 -3.15 11.67 -15.90
CA THR A 182 -1.89 11.66 -16.65
C THR A 182 -0.91 12.69 -16.08
N ILE A 183 0.38 12.52 -16.34
CA ILE A 183 1.44 13.41 -15.85
C ILE A 183 1.21 14.87 -16.30
N ASP A 184 0.64 15.09 -17.48
CA ASP A 184 0.26 16.42 -17.96
C ASP A 184 -1.06 16.96 -17.39
N GLN A 185 -1.69 16.20 -16.49
CA GLN A 185 -2.94 16.48 -15.78
C GLN A 185 -4.18 16.68 -16.68
N LYS A 186 -4.14 16.24 -17.94
CA LYS A 186 -5.26 16.46 -18.88
C LYS A 186 -6.32 15.38 -18.87
N TYR A 187 -5.92 14.13 -18.63
CA TYR A 187 -6.82 12.99 -18.76
C TYR A 187 -6.79 12.13 -17.51
N VAL A 188 -7.90 11.45 -17.22
CA VAL A 188 -7.92 10.38 -16.23
C VAL A 188 -6.99 9.27 -16.70
N LEU A 189 -6.16 8.76 -15.80
CA LEU A 189 -5.27 7.65 -16.10
C LEU A 189 -6.06 6.33 -16.01
N GLU A 190 -6.73 5.96 -17.11
CA GLU A 190 -7.80 4.97 -17.09
C GLU A 190 -7.35 3.55 -16.71
N ASN A 191 -6.07 3.21 -16.90
CA ASN A 191 -5.51 1.93 -16.51
C ASN A 191 -5.25 1.78 -15.01
N VAL A 192 -5.49 2.83 -14.20
CA VAL A 192 -5.33 2.79 -12.74
C VAL A 192 -6.68 2.86 -12.04
N MET A 193 -7.05 1.76 -11.38
CA MET A 193 -8.18 1.71 -10.46
C MET A 193 -7.72 1.82 -9.01
N ARG A 194 -8.58 2.36 -8.16
CA ARG A 194 -8.41 2.37 -6.71
C ARG A 194 -9.52 1.56 -6.05
N LEU A 195 -9.15 0.84 -5.00
CA LEU A 195 -10.03 0.30 -3.99
C LEU A 195 -9.62 0.84 -2.63
N GLN A 196 -10.45 1.71 -2.08
CA GLN A 196 -10.41 2.04 -0.66
C GLN A 196 -11.32 1.07 0.10
N VAL A 197 -10.79 0.41 1.13
CA VAL A 197 -11.56 -0.55 1.95
C VAL A 197 -12.31 0.14 3.09
N MET A 198 -13.34 -0.55 3.58
CA MET A 198 -14.08 -0.13 4.78
C MET A 198 -13.19 -0.31 6.03
N GLY A 199 -13.42 0.51 7.06
CA GLY A 199 -12.67 0.43 8.32
C GLY A 199 -13.41 1.13 9.46
N ALA A 200 -12.75 1.25 10.62
CA ALA A 200 -13.34 1.75 11.87
C ALA A 200 -14.70 1.10 12.17
N ASP A 201 -15.79 1.87 12.13
CA ASP A 201 -17.15 1.39 12.47
C ASP A 201 -17.74 0.39 11.44
N GLN A 202 -17.02 0.14 10.34
CA GLN A 202 -17.43 -0.77 9.27
C GLN A 202 -16.34 -1.81 9.00
N VAL A 203 -15.99 -2.63 10.01
CA VAL A 203 -15.05 -3.76 9.84
C VAL A 203 -15.66 -4.82 8.93
N GLN A 204 -15.43 -4.71 7.64
CA GLN A 204 -15.99 -5.54 6.58
C GLN A 204 -14.88 -5.93 5.59
N ALA A 205 -15.20 -6.73 4.58
CA ALA A 205 -14.22 -7.16 3.58
C ALA A 205 -14.69 -6.86 2.16
N VAL A 206 -13.76 -6.91 1.21
CA VAL A 206 -14.05 -6.86 -0.23
C VAL A 206 -13.39 -8.08 -0.86
N GLU A 207 -14.18 -8.91 -1.53
CA GLU A 207 -13.65 -9.94 -2.41
C GLU A 207 -13.28 -9.28 -3.75
N ILE A 208 -12.05 -9.51 -4.19
CA ILE A 208 -11.53 -9.03 -5.47
C ILE A 208 -11.27 -10.25 -6.35
N LYS A 209 -11.85 -10.28 -7.55
CA LYS A 209 -11.45 -11.25 -8.58
C LYS A 209 -10.57 -10.55 -9.60
N VAL A 210 -9.50 -11.24 -9.99
CA VAL A 210 -8.52 -10.78 -10.98
C VAL A 210 -8.55 -11.75 -12.15
N ASP A 211 -9.01 -11.30 -13.31
CA ASP A 211 -8.99 -12.06 -14.57
C ASP A 211 -7.92 -11.49 -15.52
N PRO A 212 -6.77 -12.17 -15.66
CA PRO A 212 -5.67 -11.67 -16.47
C PRO A 212 -5.89 -11.65 -17.98
N LYS A 213 -7.01 -12.19 -18.45
CA LYS A 213 -7.39 -12.21 -19.87
C LYS A 213 -8.41 -11.12 -20.23
N SER A 214 -9.01 -10.47 -19.24
CA SER A 214 -9.97 -9.39 -19.43
C SER A 214 -9.25 -8.06 -19.60
N GLU A 215 -9.79 -7.19 -20.46
CA GLU A 215 -9.35 -5.80 -20.60
C GLU A 215 -9.56 -5.01 -19.30
N GLN A 216 -10.64 -5.31 -18.58
CA GLN A 216 -10.89 -4.86 -17.22
C GLN A 216 -10.72 -6.05 -16.25
N PRO A 217 -9.52 -6.26 -15.70
CA PRO A 217 -9.21 -7.49 -14.97
C PRO A 217 -9.81 -7.53 -13.56
N PHE A 218 -10.23 -6.40 -13.01
CA PHE A 218 -10.65 -6.30 -11.60
C PHE A 218 -12.17 -6.26 -11.47
N SER A 219 -12.71 -7.09 -10.58
CA SER A 219 -14.10 -6.99 -10.12
C SER A 219 -14.18 -7.08 -8.60
N PHE A 220 -15.14 -6.36 -8.02
CA PHE A 220 -15.20 -6.11 -6.58
C PHE A 220 -16.56 -6.53 -6.04
N LYS A 221 -16.55 -7.27 -4.92
CA LYS A 221 -17.74 -7.67 -4.20
C LYS A 221 -17.57 -7.34 -2.71
N PRO A 222 -18.24 -6.29 -2.21
CA PRO A 222 -18.29 -6.02 -0.79
C PRO A 222 -18.93 -7.21 -0.04
N LEU A 223 -18.27 -7.65 1.02
CA LEU A 223 -18.72 -8.71 1.91
C LEU A 223 -19.14 -8.07 3.23
N ILE A 224 -20.47 -7.96 3.43
CA ILE A 224 -21.05 -7.39 4.65
C ILE A 224 -21.45 -8.52 5.60
N LEU A 225 -20.64 -8.73 6.63
CA LEU A 225 -20.87 -9.64 7.73
C LEU A 225 -21.81 -8.99 8.75
N ARG A 226 -22.97 -9.61 9.00
CA ARG A 226 -23.95 -9.11 9.97
C ARG A 226 -23.38 -9.03 11.39
N SER A 227 -22.50 -9.95 11.77
CA SER A 227 -21.81 -9.99 13.06
C SER A 227 -20.94 -8.76 13.33
N ASN A 228 -20.53 -8.03 12.29
CA ASN A 228 -19.64 -6.88 12.41
C ASN A 228 -20.41 -5.55 12.41
N ARG A 229 -21.74 -5.58 12.53
CA ARG A 229 -22.56 -4.36 12.59
C ARG A 229 -22.57 -3.84 14.03
N PRO A 230 -22.16 -2.58 14.28
CA PRO A 230 -22.02 -2.06 15.64
C PRO A 230 -23.36 -1.90 16.39
N TYR A 231 -24.48 -1.94 15.67
CA TYR A 231 -25.84 -1.75 16.21
C TYR A 231 -26.68 -3.04 16.30
N ILE A 232 -26.13 -4.20 15.92
CA ILE A 232 -26.79 -5.50 16.13
C ILE A 232 -26.08 -6.17 17.31
N LYS A 233 -26.65 -5.99 18.51
CA LYS A 233 -26.31 -6.78 19.70
C LYS A 233 -27.19 -8.02 19.75
#